data_AF-M1WFY4-F1
#
_entry.id   AF-M1WFY4-F1
#
_cell.length_a   1.000
_cell.length_b   1.000
_cell.length_c   1.000
_cell.angle_alpha   90.00
_cell.angle_beta   90.00
_cell.angle_gamma   90.00
#
_symmetry.space_group_name_H-M   'P 1'
#
loop_
_entity.id
_entity.type
_entity.pdbx_description
1 polymer ?
#
loop_
_entity_poly.entity_id
_entity_poly.type
_entity_poly.pdbx_seq_one_letter_code
_entity_poly.pdbx_strand_id
1 'polypeptide(L)'
;MNSNPTPTLTDSSAAEQSDFFAAVQGDRSHGTTLRGENTILRGENTTLRGENTILRDELTALRDELTTLRRDVSRMEQAMSRFQGDMGSLREEFLASREQLLPLSQQNETVRLTESIMDQAEVNMRQEAINKNMIARLNNRLNGTIDALEPLHSLMTGREIEGVRSRAQLEALLPRRMAEILSELGQPRQAFVNDRRRELRKLYGAGFLHLRIVREEDDD
;
A
#
# COMPACT_ATOMS: atom_id res chain seq x y z
N MET A 1 77.52 43.54 120.86
CA MET A 1 77.80 42.66 119.70
C MET A 1 76.74 41.57 119.68
N ASN A 2 75.74 41.65 118.81
CA ASN A 2 75.12 40.44 118.29
C ASN A 2 74.51 40.79 116.93
N SER A 3 75.31 40.56 115.89
CA SER A 3 74.95 40.80 114.50
C SER A 3 73.95 39.75 114.07
N ASN A 4 72.81 40.19 113.57
CA ASN A 4 71.79 39.34 112.97
C ASN A 4 72.40 38.64 111.74
N PRO A 5 72.35 37.30 111.63
CA PRO A 5 72.86 36.62 110.45
C PRO A 5 71.88 36.82 109.29
N THR A 6 72.30 37.56 108.27
CA THR A 6 71.69 37.52 106.94
C THR A 6 71.88 36.11 106.36
N PRO A 7 70.82 35.40 105.97
CA PRO A 7 70.95 34.08 105.38
C PRO A 7 71.57 34.21 103.98
N THR A 8 72.78 33.68 103.82
CA THR A 8 73.43 33.49 102.51
C THR A 8 72.91 32.21 101.87
N LEU A 9 72.14 32.36 100.79
CA LEU A 9 71.77 31.26 99.90
C LEU A 9 73.04 30.67 99.27
N THR A 10 73.23 29.35 99.37
CA THR A 10 74.33 28.64 98.71
C THR A 10 73.98 28.41 97.22
N ASP A 11 74.96 28.58 96.32
CA ASP A 11 74.78 28.47 94.85
C ASP A 11 74.10 27.16 94.40
N SER A 12 74.31 26.05 95.13
CA SER A 12 73.72 24.74 94.83
C SER A 12 72.19 24.71 94.97
N SER A 13 71.63 25.45 95.93
CA SER A 13 70.17 25.48 96.14
C SER A 13 69.43 26.31 95.09
N ALA A 14 70.10 27.35 94.56
CA ALA A 14 69.56 28.17 93.48
C ALA A 14 69.52 27.42 92.13
N ALA A 15 70.53 26.59 91.85
CA ALA A 15 70.57 25.75 90.65
C ALA A 15 69.44 24.70 90.62
N GLU A 16 69.22 23.97 91.72
CA GLU A 16 68.14 22.98 91.83
C GLU A 16 66.74 23.61 91.69
N GLN A 17 66.54 24.81 92.27
CA GLN A 17 65.30 25.56 92.06
C GLN A 17 65.12 25.99 90.60
N SER A 18 66.20 26.44 89.94
CA SER A 18 66.18 26.82 88.52
C SER A 18 65.82 25.64 87.61
N ASP A 19 66.39 24.46 87.85
CA ASP A 19 66.12 23.24 87.08
C ASP A 19 64.66 22.76 87.27
N PHE A 20 64.15 22.83 88.50
CA PHE A 20 62.75 22.53 88.78
C PHE A 20 61.81 23.49 88.05
N PHE A 21 62.09 24.80 88.08
CA PHE A 21 61.29 25.78 87.33
C PHE A 21 61.34 25.54 85.81
N ALA A 22 62.51 25.19 85.26
CA ALA A 22 62.66 24.88 83.85
C ALA A 22 61.84 23.64 83.45
N ALA A 23 61.86 22.58 84.26
CA ALA A 23 61.07 21.38 84.03
C ALA A 23 59.56 21.68 84.05
N VAL A 24 59.08 22.44 85.04
CA VAL A 24 57.67 22.85 85.14
C VAL A 24 57.25 23.71 83.95
N GLN A 25 58.12 24.60 83.46
CA GLN A 25 57.85 25.36 82.24
C GLN A 25 57.81 24.47 80.99
N GLY A 26 58.68 23.45 80.91
CA GLY A 26 58.67 22.43 79.87
C GLY A 26 57.36 21.64 79.87
N ASP A 27 56.91 21.13 81.00
CA ASP A 27 55.63 20.41 81.10
C ASP A 27 54.44 21.29 80.70
N ARG A 28 54.48 22.57 81.08
CA ARG A 28 53.45 23.55 80.70
C ARG A 28 53.42 23.78 79.20
N SER A 29 54.57 23.92 78.54
CA SER A 29 54.63 24.10 77.08
C SER A 29 54.14 22.86 76.35
N HIS A 30 54.54 21.66 76.76
CA HIS A 30 54.02 20.40 76.21
C HIS A 30 52.50 20.28 76.38
N GLY A 31 51.97 20.65 77.55
CA GLY A 31 50.53 20.68 77.79
C GLY A 31 49.78 21.67 76.88
N THR A 32 50.39 22.81 76.53
CA THR A 32 49.81 23.73 75.53
C THR A 32 49.83 23.16 74.13
N THR A 33 50.91 22.48 73.72
CA THR A 33 51.02 21.83 72.41
C THR A 33 49.97 20.73 72.24
N LEU A 34 49.84 19.83 73.22
CA LEU A 34 48.85 18.73 73.19
C LEU A 34 47.40 19.25 73.11
N ARG A 35 47.11 20.39 73.75
CA ARG A 35 45.80 21.03 73.65
C ARG A 35 45.54 21.59 72.24
N GLY A 36 46.57 22.15 71.61
CA GLY A 36 46.53 22.61 70.23
C GLY A 36 46.23 21.46 69.27
N GLU A 37 47.00 20.38 69.35
CA GLU A 37 46.79 19.15 68.57
C GLU A 37 45.39 18.56 68.77
N ASN A 38 44.90 18.50 70.03
CA ASN A 38 43.54 18.02 70.30
C ASN A 38 42.46 18.89 69.63
N THR A 39 42.69 20.21 69.57
CA THR A 39 41.78 21.15 68.91
C THR A 39 41.76 20.93 67.39
N ILE A 40 42.93 20.71 66.79
CA ILE A 40 43.07 20.39 65.35
C ILE A 40 42.36 19.07 65.04
N LEU A 41 42.64 18.01 65.79
CA LEU A 41 42.01 16.68 65.61
C LEU A 41 40.48 16.73 65.74
N ARG A 42 39.95 17.56 66.64
CA ARG A 42 38.50 17.79 66.74
C ARG A 42 37.95 18.46 65.49
N GLY A 43 38.65 19.47 64.96
CA GLY A 43 38.31 20.12 63.71
C GLY A 43 38.27 19.14 62.54
N GLU A 44 39.31 18.34 62.37
CA GLU A 44 39.37 17.29 61.35
C GLU A 44 38.23 16.28 61.50
N ASN A 45 37.92 15.85 62.74
CA ASN A 45 36.79 14.94 62.98
C ASN A 45 35.44 15.57 62.58
N THR A 46 35.24 16.87 62.84
CA THR A 46 34.02 17.57 62.41
C THR A 46 33.92 17.67 60.89
N THR A 47 35.03 17.94 60.19
CA THR A 47 35.08 17.95 58.72
C THR A 47 34.75 16.57 58.15
N LEU A 48 35.41 15.52 58.64
CA LEU A 48 35.16 14.14 58.20
C LEU A 48 33.70 13.70 58.42
N ARG A 49 33.07 14.14 59.51
CA ARG A 49 31.63 13.88 59.73
C ARG A 49 30.76 14.57 58.68
N GLY A 50 31.08 15.82 58.32
CA GLY A 50 30.39 16.56 57.27
C GLY A 50 30.51 15.90 55.91
N GLU A 51 31.73 15.51 55.52
CA GLU A 51 31.98 14.75 54.29
C GLU A 51 31.21 13.42 54.29
N ASN A 52 31.17 12.71 55.42
CA ASN A 52 30.43 11.45 55.52
C ASN A 52 28.91 11.65 55.37
N THR A 53 28.36 12.77 55.86
CA THR A 53 26.94 13.10 55.62
C THR A 53 26.65 13.38 54.15
N ILE A 54 27.50 14.16 53.47
CA ILE A 54 27.35 14.45 52.04
C ILE A 54 27.39 13.16 51.22
N LEU A 55 28.36 12.28 51.49
CA LEU A 55 28.46 10.99 50.79
C LEU A 55 27.24 10.09 50.99
N ARG A 56 26.59 10.14 52.16
CA ARG A 56 25.35 9.39 52.41
C ARG A 56 24.17 9.94 51.62
N ASP A 57 24.09 11.26 51.50
CA ASP A 57 23.02 11.93 50.74
C ASP A 57 23.19 11.63 49.24
N GLU A 58 24.42 11.73 48.71
CA GLU A 58 24.74 11.36 47.33
C GLU A 58 24.42 9.88 47.03
N LEU A 59 24.78 8.97 47.93
CA LEU A 59 24.46 7.55 47.79
C LEU A 59 22.94 7.30 47.78
N THR A 60 22.18 8.09 48.52
CA THR A 60 20.72 7.99 48.54
C THR A 60 20.12 8.50 47.24
N ALA A 61 20.59 9.65 46.74
CA ALA A 61 20.16 10.19 45.44
C ALA A 61 20.46 9.20 44.29
N LEU A 62 21.65 8.60 44.26
CA LEU A 62 22.02 7.60 43.25
C LEU A 62 21.12 6.34 43.32
N ARG A 63 20.69 5.94 44.51
CA ARG A 63 19.74 4.82 44.65
C ARG A 63 18.39 5.17 44.05
N ASP A 64 17.89 6.37 44.30
CA ASP A 64 16.61 6.84 43.76
C ASP A 64 16.64 6.96 42.23
N GLU A 65 17.74 7.49 41.67
CA GLU A 65 17.97 7.51 40.23
C GLU A 65 17.97 6.09 39.63
N LEU A 66 18.68 5.15 40.27
CA LEU A 66 18.71 3.75 39.83
C LEU A 66 17.31 3.11 39.87
N THR A 67 16.49 3.42 40.88
CA THR A 67 15.11 2.91 40.92
C THR A 67 14.25 3.49 39.80
N THR A 68 14.48 4.76 39.44
CA THR A 68 13.79 5.42 38.33
C THR A 68 14.18 4.81 37.00
N LEU A 69 15.48 4.63 36.77
CA LEU A 69 15.99 4.00 35.55
C LEU A 69 15.43 2.58 35.38
N ARG A 70 15.36 1.79 36.46
CA ARG A 70 14.76 0.45 36.42
C ARG A 70 13.30 0.48 35.97
N ARG A 71 12.50 1.43 36.49
CA ARG A 71 11.10 1.59 36.06
C ARG A 71 10.99 1.96 34.60
N ASP A 72 11.85 2.85 34.11
CA ASP A 72 11.81 3.30 32.73
C ASP A 72 12.20 2.19 31.76
N VAL A 73 13.22 1.38 32.10
CA VAL A 73 13.57 0.17 31.35
C VAL A 73 12.38 -0.79 31.27
N SER A 74 11.71 -1.09 32.39
CA SER A 74 10.54 -1.97 32.38
C SER A 74 9.37 -1.41 31.54
N ARG A 75 9.19 -0.08 31.49
CA ARG A 75 8.20 0.56 30.62
C ARG A 75 8.57 0.42 29.15
N MET A 76 9.85 0.58 28.82
CA MET A 76 10.35 0.38 27.45
C MET A 76 10.16 -1.07 26.99
N GLU A 77 10.44 -2.05 27.85
CA GLU A 77 10.21 -3.46 27.55
C GLU A 77 8.74 -3.74 27.22
N GLN A 78 7.81 -3.22 28.03
CA GLN A 78 6.38 -3.37 27.78
C GLN A 78 5.95 -2.70 26.47
N ALA A 79 6.48 -1.51 26.17
CA ALA A 79 6.19 -0.81 24.92
C ALA A 79 6.70 -1.60 23.70
N MET A 80 7.91 -2.18 23.78
CA MET A 80 8.46 -3.03 22.73
C MET A 80 7.61 -4.28 22.50
N SER A 81 7.14 -4.94 23.57
CA SER A 81 6.24 -6.10 23.42
C SER A 81 4.92 -5.75 22.75
N ARG A 82 4.33 -4.59 23.08
CA ARG A 82 3.11 -4.10 22.39
C ARG A 82 3.37 -3.85 20.92
N PHE A 83 4.46 -3.14 20.61
CA PHE A 83 4.83 -2.85 19.22
C PHE A 83 5.06 -4.13 18.39
N GLN A 84 5.68 -5.15 18.99
CA GLN A 84 5.83 -6.46 18.34
C GLN A 84 4.48 -7.13 18.06
N GLY A 85 3.52 -7.02 19.00
CA GLY A 85 2.15 -7.49 18.80
C GLY A 85 1.46 -6.76 17.65
N ASP A 86 1.51 -5.43 17.64
CA ASP A 86 0.91 -4.59 16.60
C ASP A 86 1.49 -4.91 15.21
N MET A 87 2.81 -5.10 15.11
CA MET A 87 3.47 -5.53 13.87
C MET A 87 3.03 -6.92 13.41
N GLY A 88 2.75 -7.84 14.35
CA GLY A 88 2.17 -9.15 14.07
C GLY A 88 0.79 -9.03 13.45
N SER A 89 -0.10 -8.27 14.09
CA SER A 89 -1.46 -8.03 13.59
C SER A 89 -1.48 -7.36 12.21
N LEU A 90 -0.63 -6.34 12.00
CA LEU A 90 -0.53 -5.67 10.71
C LEU A 90 -0.06 -6.62 9.59
N ARG A 91 0.83 -7.56 9.91
CA ARG A 91 1.29 -8.57 8.96
C ARG A 91 0.16 -9.54 8.58
N GLU A 92 -0.66 -9.94 9.54
CA GLU A 92 -1.84 -10.79 9.29
C GLU A 92 -2.87 -10.07 8.42
N GLU A 93 -3.18 -8.80 8.72
CA GLU A 93 -4.08 -7.97 7.90
C GLU A 93 -3.58 -7.80 6.46
N PHE A 94 -2.27 -7.60 6.28
CA PHE A 94 -1.66 -7.53 4.96
C PHE A 94 -1.80 -8.84 4.17
N LEU A 95 -1.58 -9.98 4.81
CA LEU A 95 -1.74 -11.30 4.19
C LEU A 95 -3.19 -11.56 3.81
N ALA A 96 -4.14 -11.27 4.69
CA ALA A 96 -5.57 -11.40 4.41
C ALA A 96 -6.01 -10.53 3.23
N SER A 97 -5.54 -9.27 3.18
CA SER A 97 -5.82 -8.37 2.07
C SER A 97 -5.24 -8.89 0.74
N ARG A 98 -4.03 -9.45 0.78
CA ARG A 98 -3.39 -10.07 -0.39
C ARG A 98 -4.16 -11.29 -0.88
N GLU A 99 -4.64 -12.14 0.03
CA GLU A 99 -5.46 -13.31 -0.32
C GLU A 99 -6.78 -12.92 -0.97
N GLN A 100 -7.41 -11.81 -0.55
CA GLN A 100 -8.64 -11.31 -1.16
C GLN A 100 -8.42 -10.72 -2.57
N LEU A 101 -7.24 -10.16 -2.87
CA LEU A 101 -6.94 -9.56 -4.17
C LEU A 101 -6.67 -10.60 -5.28
N LEU A 102 -6.12 -11.76 -4.94
CA LEU A 102 -5.82 -12.83 -5.89
C LEU A 102 -7.04 -13.31 -6.70
N PRO A 103 -8.17 -13.70 -6.10
CA PRO A 103 -9.33 -14.17 -6.86
C PRO A 103 -9.96 -13.07 -7.70
N LEU A 104 -9.94 -11.81 -7.24
CA LEU A 104 -10.43 -10.66 -8.02
C LEU A 104 -9.60 -10.43 -9.28
N SER A 105 -8.27 -10.54 -9.18
CA SER A 105 -7.39 -10.45 -10.35
C SER A 105 -7.67 -11.57 -11.35
N GLN A 106 -7.86 -12.80 -10.87
CA GLN A 106 -8.20 -13.94 -11.73
C GLN A 106 -9.58 -13.74 -12.39
N GLN A 107 -10.59 -13.29 -11.64
CA GLN A 107 -11.90 -12.99 -12.20
C GLN A 107 -11.84 -11.93 -13.31
N ASN A 108 -11.10 -10.84 -13.09
CA ASN A 108 -10.92 -9.82 -14.12
C ASN A 108 -10.30 -10.38 -15.40
N GLU A 109 -9.30 -11.26 -15.26
CA GLU A 109 -8.69 -11.91 -16.42
C GLU A 109 -9.67 -12.87 -17.12
N THR A 110 -10.46 -13.62 -16.38
CA THR A 110 -11.50 -14.48 -16.97
C THR A 110 -12.56 -13.68 -17.71
N VAL A 111 -13.03 -12.57 -17.16
CA VAL A 111 -14.03 -11.71 -17.81
C VAL A 111 -13.45 -11.14 -19.11
N ARG A 112 -12.23 -10.60 -19.06
CA ARG A 112 -11.54 -10.07 -20.24
C ARG A 112 -11.37 -11.12 -21.34
N LEU A 113 -11.00 -12.35 -20.97
CA LEU A 113 -10.87 -13.45 -21.94
C LEU A 113 -12.23 -13.83 -22.52
N THR A 114 -13.29 -13.89 -21.71
CA THR A 114 -14.64 -14.21 -22.21
C THR A 114 -15.18 -13.14 -23.15
N GLU A 115 -14.97 -11.85 -22.85
CA GLU A 115 -15.33 -10.75 -23.74
C GLU A 115 -14.59 -10.85 -25.07
N SER A 116 -13.28 -11.07 -25.04
CA SER A 116 -12.49 -11.26 -26.28
C SER A 116 -12.95 -12.47 -27.10
N ILE A 117 -13.32 -13.58 -26.46
CA ILE A 117 -13.83 -14.76 -27.15
C ILE A 117 -15.20 -14.46 -27.78
N MET A 118 -16.08 -13.74 -27.09
CA MET A 118 -17.39 -13.36 -27.61
C MET A 118 -17.28 -12.40 -28.78
N ASP A 119 -16.44 -11.37 -28.69
CA ASP A 119 -16.17 -10.43 -29.78
C ASP A 119 -15.62 -11.16 -31.01
N GLN A 120 -14.67 -12.08 -30.80
CA GLN A 120 -14.12 -12.88 -31.88
C GLN A 120 -15.18 -13.82 -32.50
N ALA A 121 -16.06 -14.41 -31.68
CA ALA A 121 -17.16 -15.24 -32.15
C ALA A 121 -18.16 -14.42 -32.99
N GLU A 122 -18.46 -13.18 -32.61
CA GLU A 122 -19.33 -12.29 -33.37
C GLU A 122 -18.71 -11.92 -34.74
N VAL A 123 -17.42 -11.57 -34.76
CA VAL A 123 -16.70 -11.28 -36.02
C VAL A 123 -16.67 -12.50 -36.93
N ASN A 124 -16.35 -13.68 -36.38
CA ASN A 124 -16.30 -14.92 -37.15
C ASN A 124 -17.68 -15.28 -37.73
N MET A 125 -18.74 -15.18 -36.93
CA MET A 125 -20.12 -15.41 -37.36
C MET A 125 -20.53 -14.44 -38.47
N ARG A 126 -20.24 -13.14 -38.30
CA ARG A 126 -20.50 -12.10 -39.32
C ARG A 126 -19.79 -12.43 -40.64
N GLN A 127 -18.51 -12.78 -40.57
CA GLN A 127 -17.73 -13.11 -41.76
C GLN A 127 -18.29 -14.34 -42.48
N GLU A 128 -18.68 -15.38 -41.74
CA GLU A 128 -19.31 -16.57 -42.30
C GLU A 128 -20.64 -16.22 -42.99
N ALA A 129 -21.49 -15.40 -42.36
CA ALA A 129 -22.76 -14.95 -42.94
C ALA A 129 -22.53 -14.10 -44.21
N ILE A 130 -21.52 -13.22 -44.23
CA ILE A 130 -21.12 -12.47 -45.44
C ILE A 130 -20.73 -13.44 -46.56
N ASN A 131 -19.90 -14.43 -46.26
CA ASN A 131 -19.45 -15.42 -47.24
C ASN A 131 -20.62 -16.24 -47.82
N LYS A 132 -21.52 -16.73 -46.96
CA LYS A 132 -22.75 -17.44 -47.38
C LYS A 132 -23.64 -16.56 -48.24
N ASN A 133 -23.84 -15.30 -47.83
CA ASN A 133 -24.63 -14.33 -48.58
C ASN A 133 -24.04 -14.02 -49.95
N MET A 134 -22.71 -13.91 -50.05
CA MET A 134 -22.04 -13.68 -51.32
C MET A 134 -22.35 -14.80 -52.30
N ILE A 135 -22.27 -16.06 -51.86
CA ILE A 135 -22.59 -17.24 -52.68
C ILE A 135 -24.07 -17.25 -53.07
N ALA A 136 -24.98 -17.09 -52.10
CA ALA A 136 -26.43 -17.10 -52.34
C ALA A 136 -26.86 -16.03 -53.36
N ARG A 137 -26.28 -14.83 -53.27
CA ARG A 137 -26.52 -13.73 -54.22
C ARG A 137 -26.05 -14.06 -55.63
N LEU A 138 -24.90 -14.70 -55.77
CA LEU A 138 -24.37 -15.12 -57.06
C LEU A 138 -25.24 -16.21 -57.67
N ASN A 139 -25.63 -17.22 -56.90
CA ASN A 139 -26.52 -18.29 -57.35
C ASN A 139 -27.88 -17.73 -57.80
N ASN A 140 -28.47 -16.81 -57.04
CA ASN A 140 -29.73 -16.16 -57.39
C ASN A 140 -29.66 -15.34 -58.69
N ARG A 141 -28.50 -14.73 -58.97
CA ARG A 141 -28.25 -14.01 -60.25
C ARG A 141 -28.11 -14.96 -61.42
N LEU A 142 -27.36 -16.04 -61.25
CA LEU A 142 -27.11 -17.06 -62.28
C LEU A 142 -28.40 -17.81 -62.63
N ASN A 143 -29.20 -18.15 -61.62
CA ASN A 143 -30.50 -18.82 -61.77
C ASN A 143 -31.62 -17.81 -62.06
N GLY A 144 -31.31 -16.82 -62.89
CA GLY A 144 -32.11 -15.64 -63.24
C GLY A 144 -33.54 -15.94 -63.73
N THR A 145 -33.84 -17.17 -64.14
CA THR A 145 -35.12 -17.61 -64.68
C THR A 145 -35.98 -18.40 -63.68
N ILE A 146 -35.41 -18.82 -62.54
CA ILE A 146 -36.09 -19.62 -61.52
C ILE A 146 -36.70 -18.68 -60.46
N ASP A 147 -37.96 -18.92 -60.06
CA ASP A 147 -38.64 -18.11 -59.03
C ASP A 147 -38.06 -18.34 -57.62
N ALA A 148 -37.52 -19.53 -57.36
CA ALA A 148 -36.85 -19.88 -56.10
C ALA A 148 -35.56 -19.07 -55.89
N LEU A 149 -35.39 -18.56 -54.67
CA LEU A 149 -34.21 -17.82 -54.21
C LEU A 149 -33.52 -18.61 -53.09
N GLU A 150 -32.20 -18.73 -53.17
CA GLU A 150 -31.38 -19.13 -52.04
C GLU A 150 -31.50 -18.09 -50.90
N PRO A 151 -31.60 -18.56 -49.65
CA PRO A 151 -31.75 -17.68 -48.50
C PRO A 151 -30.47 -16.89 -48.24
N LEU A 152 -30.66 -15.66 -47.78
CA LEU A 152 -29.59 -14.92 -47.13
C LEU A 152 -29.55 -15.26 -45.64
N HIS A 153 -28.45 -14.92 -44.99
CA HIS A 153 -28.15 -15.13 -43.58
C HIS A 153 -27.97 -13.77 -42.90
N SER A 154 -28.50 -13.63 -41.69
CA SER A 154 -28.36 -12.44 -40.87
C SER A 154 -26.90 -12.24 -40.44
N LEU A 155 -26.39 -11.04 -40.61
CA LEU A 155 -25.09 -10.63 -40.08
C LEU A 155 -25.13 -10.40 -38.56
N MET A 156 -26.33 -10.37 -37.95
CA MET A 156 -26.46 -10.20 -36.50
C MET A 156 -26.53 -11.54 -35.76
N THR A 157 -27.14 -12.56 -36.37
CA THR A 157 -27.41 -13.85 -35.70
C THR A 157 -26.78 -15.05 -36.40
N GLY A 158 -26.24 -14.89 -37.61
CA GLY A 158 -25.69 -15.97 -38.43
C GLY A 158 -26.74 -16.94 -39.00
N ARG A 159 -28.01 -16.76 -38.64
CA ARG A 159 -29.13 -17.63 -39.06
C ARG A 159 -29.69 -17.20 -40.41
N GLU A 160 -30.35 -18.12 -41.11
CA GLU A 160 -31.08 -17.81 -42.33
C GLU A 160 -32.18 -16.77 -42.09
N ILE A 161 -32.34 -15.85 -43.02
CA ILE A 161 -33.40 -14.86 -43.04
C ILE A 161 -34.68 -15.54 -43.50
N GLU A 162 -35.63 -15.67 -42.58
CA GLU A 162 -36.89 -16.32 -42.83
C GLU A 162 -37.84 -15.47 -43.69
N GLY A 163 -38.65 -16.16 -44.50
CA GLY A 163 -39.75 -15.57 -45.26
C GLY A 163 -39.42 -15.11 -46.69
N VAL A 164 -38.19 -15.32 -47.17
CA VAL A 164 -37.80 -15.01 -48.56
C VAL A 164 -37.15 -16.23 -49.20
N ARG A 165 -37.98 -17.09 -49.81
CA ARG A 165 -37.57 -18.27 -50.57
C ARG A 165 -37.91 -18.17 -52.06
N SER A 166 -38.65 -17.13 -52.47
CA SER A 166 -38.93 -16.87 -53.88
C SER A 166 -39.02 -15.37 -54.19
N ARG A 167 -38.96 -15.01 -55.47
CA ARG A 167 -39.08 -13.62 -55.91
C ARG A 167 -40.47 -13.07 -55.65
N ALA A 168 -41.51 -13.88 -55.84
CA ALA A 168 -42.87 -13.50 -55.46
C ALA A 168 -42.97 -13.12 -53.97
N GLN A 169 -42.35 -13.90 -53.09
CA GLN A 169 -42.30 -13.60 -51.64
C GLN A 169 -41.51 -12.31 -51.36
N LEU A 170 -40.38 -12.11 -52.04
CA LEU A 170 -39.58 -10.90 -51.94
C LEU A 170 -40.38 -9.63 -52.32
N GLU A 171 -41.21 -9.71 -53.37
CA GLU A 171 -42.06 -8.60 -53.80
C GLU A 171 -43.24 -8.32 -52.85
N ALA A 172 -43.77 -9.38 -52.25
CA ALA A 172 -44.89 -9.33 -51.32
C ALA A 172 -44.52 -8.94 -49.88
N LEU A 173 -43.24 -8.68 -49.59
CA LEU A 173 -42.79 -8.30 -48.24
C LEU A 173 -43.45 -7.01 -47.74
N LEU A 174 -43.88 -7.05 -46.47
CA LEU A 174 -44.39 -5.88 -45.78
C LEU A 174 -43.27 -4.85 -45.52
N PRO A 175 -43.59 -3.53 -45.52
CA PRO A 175 -42.59 -2.48 -45.28
C PRO A 175 -41.77 -2.60 -44.00
N ARG A 176 -42.38 -3.15 -42.94
CA ARG A 176 -41.70 -3.42 -41.65
C ARG A 176 -40.70 -4.56 -41.81
N ARG A 177 -41.12 -5.69 -42.39
CA ARG A 177 -40.26 -6.84 -42.62
C ARG A 177 -39.09 -6.50 -43.55
N MET A 178 -39.31 -5.67 -44.57
CA MET A 178 -38.21 -5.18 -45.42
C MET A 178 -37.16 -4.40 -44.62
N ALA A 179 -37.57 -3.57 -43.66
CA ALA A 179 -36.64 -2.83 -42.81
C ALA A 179 -35.87 -3.75 -41.85
N GLU A 180 -36.55 -4.75 -41.27
CA GLU A 180 -35.91 -5.77 -40.43
C GLU A 180 -34.84 -6.54 -41.20
N ILE A 181 -35.18 -7.08 -42.38
CA ILE A 181 -34.24 -7.84 -43.22
C ILE A 181 -33.04 -6.97 -43.62
N LEU A 182 -33.25 -5.69 -43.95
CA LEU A 182 -32.14 -4.77 -44.24
C LEU A 182 -31.24 -4.55 -43.02
N SER A 183 -31.82 -4.45 -41.83
CA SER A 183 -31.06 -4.36 -40.57
C SER A 183 -30.26 -5.64 -40.31
N GLU A 184 -30.89 -6.81 -40.51
CA GLU A 184 -30.23 -8.12 -40.38
C GLU A 184 -29.08 -8.28 -41.39
N LEU A 185 -29.16 -7.64 -42.57
CA LEU A 185 -28.11 -7.61 -43.59
C LEU A 185 -27.10 -6.47 -43.42
N GLY A 186 -27.12 -5.78 -42.27
CA GLY A 186 -26.17 -4.70 -41.95
C GLY A 186 -26.30 -3.47 -42.84
N GLN A 187 -27.48 -3.22 -43.42
CA GLN A 187 -27.72 -2.07 -44.29
C GLN A 187 -28.15 -0.84 -43.48
N PRO A 188 -27.76 0.37 -43.90
CA PRO A 188 -28.23 1.58 -43.27
C PRO A 188 -29.75 1.71 -43.39
N ARG A 189 -30.36 2.37 -42.40
CA ARG A 189 -31.82 2.58 -42.36
C ARG A 189 -32.27 3.42 -43.54
N GLN A 190 -33.20 2.88 -44.33
CA GLN A 190 -33.77 3.57 -45.49
C GLN A 190 -35.13 4.17 -45.14
N ALA A 191 -35.36 5.43 -45.52
CA ALA A 191 -36.58 6.16 -45.19
C ALA A 191 -37.80 5.65 -45.96
N PHE A 192 -37.67 5.45 -47.27
CA PHE A 192 -38.78 5.12 -48.16
C PHE A 192 -38.89 3.62 -48.44
N VAL A 193 -40.12 3.16 -48.60
CA VAL A 193 -40.44 1.74 -48.86
C VAL A 193 -39.90 1.27 -50.21
N ASN A 194 -39.92 2.12 -51.23
CA ASN A 194 -39.41 1.80 -52.56
C ASN A 194 -37.89 1.61 -52.56
N ASP A 195 -37.16 2.42 -51.77
CA ASP A 195 -35.72 2.26 -51.60
C ASP A 195 -35.40 0.92 -50.92
N ARG A 196 -36.18 0.55 -49.89
CA ARG A 196 -36.07 -0.75 -49.21
C ARG A 196 -36.24 -1.91 -50.17
N ARG A 197 -37.28 -1.87 -51.00
CA ARG A 197 -37.54 -2.89 -52.01
C ARG A 197 -36.42 -2.97 -53.05
N ARG A 198 -35.96 -1.81 -53.54
CA ARG A 198 -34.87 -1.74 -54.53
C ARG A 198 -33.57 -2.32 -53.98
N GLU A 199 -33.19 -1.96 -52.76
CA GLU A 199 -31.98 -2.48 -52.14
C GLU A 199 -32.11 -3.97 -51.85
N LEU A 200 -33.26 -4.45 -51.37
CA LEU A 200 -33.47 -5.89 -51.17
C LEU A 200 -33.37 -6.69 -52.47
N ARG A 201 -33.91 -6.22 -53.60
CA ARG A 201 -33.73 -6.89 -54.90
C ARG A 201 -32.24 -7.01 -55.27
N LYS A 202 -31.48 -5.93 -55.06
CA LYS A 202 -30.04 -5.90 -55.31
C LYS A 202 -29.29 -6.88 -54.39
N LEU A 203 -29.62 -6.88 -53.10
CA LEU A 203 -29.02 -7.75 -52.08
C LEU A 203 -29.44 -9.21 -52.23
N TYR A 204 -30.58 -9.56 -52.81
CA TYR A 204 -30.93 -10.96 -53.08
C TYR A 204 -30.44 -11.42 -54.45
N GLY A 205 -29.90 -10.53 -55.29
CA GLY A 205 -29.54 -10.86 -56.66
C GLY A 205 -30.74 -11.00 -57.61
N ALA A 206 -31.93 -10.59 -57.17
CA ALA A 206 -33.20 -10.69 -57.89
C ALA A 206 -33.51 -9.46 -58.77
N GLY A 207 -32.50 -8.65 -59.08
CA GLY A 207 -32.65 -7.56 -60.05
C GLY A 207 -32.77 -8.14 -61.46
N PHE A 208 -33.76 -7.69 -62.23
CA PHE A 208 -33.80 -8.00 -63.67
C PHE A 208 -32.50 -7.48 -64.30
N LEU A 209 -31.69 -8.37 -64.84
CA LEU A 209 -30.68 -7.98 -65.82
C LEU A 209 -31.46 -7.38 -67.00
N HIS A 210 -31.54 -6.06 -67.09
CA HIS A 210 -31.77 -5.41 -68.37
C HIS A 210 -30.49 -5.64 -69.20
N LEU A 211 -30.32 -6.87 -69.71
CA LEU A 211 -29.56 -7.07 -70.93
C LEU A 211 -30.30 -6.27 -71.99
N ARG A 212 -29.87 -5.03 -72.18
CA ARG A 212 -30.19 -4.25 -73.36
C ARG A 212 -29.46 -4.98 -74.48
N ILE A 213 -30.12 -5.99 -75.03
CA ILE A 213 -29.74 -6.56 -76.32
C ILE A 213 -29.91 -5.39 -77.28
N VAL A 214 -28.83 -4.66 -77.52
CA VAL A 214 -28.73 -3.79 -78.68
C VAL A 214 -28.81 -4.76 -79.84
N ARG A 215 -29.99 -4.86 -80.45
CA ARG A 215 -30.08 -5.35 -81.82
C ARG A 215 -29.28 -4.33 -82.62
N GLU A 216 -28.09 -4.73 -83.08
CA GLU A 216 -27.53 -4.14 -84.28
C GLU A 216 -28.59 -4.37 -85.35
N GLU A 217 -29.33 -3.31 -85.68
CA GLU A 217 -30.07 -3.23 -86.92
C GLU A 217 -29.00 -3.11 -88.01
N ASP A 218 -28.92 -4.16 -88.82
CA ASP A 218 -28.27 -4.13 -90.12
C ASP A 218 -28.99 -3.07 -90.97
N ASP A 219 -28.33 -1.92 -91.19
CA ASP A 219 -28.71 -0.97 -92.23
C ASP A 219 -27.75 -1.15 -93.42
N ASP A 220 -28.32 -1.73 -94.48
CA ASP A 220 -28.01 -1.67 -95.93
C ASP A 220 -26.56 -1.84 -96.46
#